data_AF-A0A377K6I0-F1
#
_entry.id   AF-A0A377K6I0-F1
#
_cell.length_a   1.000
_cell.length_b   1.000
_cell.length_c   1.000
_cell.angle_alpha   90.00
_cell.angle_beta   90.00
_cell.angle_gamma   90.00
#
_symmetry.space_group_name_H-M   'P 1'
#
loop_
_entity.id
_entity.type
_entity.pdbx_description
1 polymer ?
#
loop_
_entity_poly.entity_id
_entity_poly.type
_entity_poly.pdbx_seq_one_letter_code
_entity_poly.pdbx_strand_id
1 'polypeptide(L)'
;MTIRSKTYKGSGFNELRFEDATGGEQVYIHAQKNMDTEVLNNRTTDVKADHTETIGNDQKITVVKGQTVQVGTRKEGGHDQSITVANDRCITVRNDQTLQVTNDRTVSVSNDDGLYVRNDRKVTVEGKQEHKTTGTMSAWWRESTAWW
;
A
#
# COMPACT_ATOMS: atom_id res chain seq x y z
N MET A 1 21.26 1.28 -31.72
CA MET A 1 21.90 2.62 -31.69
C MET A 1 22.18 3.01 -30.25
N THR A 2 23.33 3.64 -29.98
CA THR A 2 23.68 4.14 -28.64
C THR A 2 24.13 5.60 -28.73
N ILE A 3 23.58 6.44 -27.87
CA ILE A 3 24.08 7.78 -27.60
C ILE A 3 24.62 7.77 -26.16
N ARG A 4 25.95 7.86 -26.03
CA ARG A 4 26.63 7.84 -24.72
C ARG A 4 27.53 9.06 -24.60
N SER A 5 27.47 9.71 -23.43
CA SER A 5 28.35 10.84 -23.08
C SER A 5 29.58 10.39 -22.28
N LYS A 6 30.58 11.26 -22.16
CA LYS A 6 31.60 11.17 -21.10
C LYS A 6 31.37 12.34 -20.16
N THR A 7 31.32 12.07 -18.86
CA THR A 7 31.10 13.12 -17.86
C THR A 7 32.18 14.19 -17.95
N TYR A 8 31.74 15.45 -18.08
CA TYR A 8 32.65 16.57 -18.21
C TYR A 8 33.45 16.76 -16.92
N LYS A 9 34.79 16.75 -17.02
CA LYS A 9 35.71 16.87 -15.87
C LYS A 9 35.40 15.89 -14.73
N GLY A 10 34.89 14.70 -15.05
CA GLY A 10 34.56 13.67 -14.07
C GLY A 10 34.57 12.26 -14.65
N SER A 11 34.30 11.28 -13.79
CA SER A 11 34.04 9.90 -14.20
C SER A 11 32.54 9.68 -14.41
N GLY A 12 32.20 8.71 -15.26
CA GLY A 12 30.81 8.33 -15.56
C GLY A 12 30.33 8.72 -16.96
N PHE A 13 29.04 8.47 -17.18
CA PHE A 13 28.34 8.73 -18.44
C PHE A 13 26.83 8.79 -18.21
N ASN A 14 26.11 9.43 -19.12
CA ASN A 14 24.69 9.18 -19.34
C ASN A 14 24.53 8.42 -20.67
N GLU A 15 23.52 7.57 -20.77
CA GLU A 15 23.28 6.74 -21.94
C GLU A 15 21.80 6.60 -22.28
N LEU A 16 21.53 6.68 -23.58
CA LEU A 16 20.30 6.21 -24.19
C LEU A 16 20.67 5.18 -25.26
N ARG A 17 20.16 3.95 -25.10
CA ARG A 17 20.42 2.85 -26.02
C ARG A 17 19.12 2.22 -26.49
N PHE A 18 19.06 1.98 -27.80
CA PHE A 18 17.99 1.25 -28.47
C PHE A 18 18.60 0.02 -29.15
N GLU A 19 18.21 -1.16 -28.68
CA GLU A 19 18.51 -2.46 -29.27
C GLU A 19 17.21 -3.02 -29.88
N ASP A 20 17.29 -3.51 -31.11
CA ASP A 20 16.13 -4.00 -31.87
C ASP A 20 16.47 -5.32 -32.61
N ALA A 21 17.44 -6.06 -32.07
CA ALA A 21 17.72 -7.41 -32.51
C ALA A 21 16.59 -8.35 -32.08
N THR A 22 16.13 -9.22 -32.99
CA THR A 22 15.02 -10.15 -32.76
C THR A 22 15.23 -10.97 -31.48
N GLY A 23 14.33 -10.83 -30.52
CA GLY A 23 14.35 -11.51 -29.22
C GLY A 23 15.28 -10.89 -28.17
N GLY A 24 15.90 -9.75 -28.47
CA GLY A 24 16.78 -8.98 -27.58
C GLY A 24 16.43 -7.50 -27.54
N GLU A 25 15.21 -7.13 -27.95
CA GLU A 25 14.75 -5.76 -28.08
C GLU A 25 14.79 -5.04 -26.71
N GLN A 26 15.42 -3.87 -26.65
CA GLN A 26 15.57 -3.12 -25.41
C GLN A 26 15.72 -1.62 -25.64
N VAL A 27 15.02 -0.85 -24.81
CA VAL A 27 15.35 0.55 -24.54
C VAL A 27 16.02 0.64 -23.17
N TYR A 28 17.24 1.18 -23.12
CA TYR A 28 17.98 1.39 -21.88
C TYR A 28 18.24 2.89 -21.68
N ILE A 29 17.92 3.37 -20.48
CA ILE A 29 18.13 4.76 -20.06
C ILE A 29 18.97 4.74 -18.78
N HIS A 30 20.11 5.41 -18.82
CA HIS A 30 20.98 5.60 -17.68
C HIS A 30 21.19 7.08 -17.40
N ALA A 31 20.79 7.51 -16.20
CA ALA A 31 21.11 8.83 -15.66
C ALA A 31 22.10 8.66 -14.51
N GLN A 32 23.23 9.37 -14.57
CA GLN A 32 24.29 9.25 -13.56
C GLN A 32 23.91 9.89 -12.22
N LYS A 33 23.08 10.94 -12.23
CA LYS A 33 22.78 11.74 -11.03
C LYS A 33 21.28 11.92 -10.83
N ASN A 34 20.64 12.72 -11.69
CA ASN A 34 19.22 13.01 -11.63
C ASN A 34 18.55 12.58 -12.93
N MET A 35 17.34 12.04 -12.83
CA MET A 35 16.43 11.85 -13.96
C MET A 35 15.11 12.52 -13.62
N ASP A 36 14.80 13.60 -14.32
CA ASP A 36 13.53 14.30 -14.19
C ASP A 36 12.62 13.90 -15.35
N THR A 37 11.36 13.58 -15.04
CA THR A 37 10.32 13.30 -16.04
C THR A 37 9.13 14.22 -15.79
N GLU A 38 8.92 15.20 -16.66
CA GLU A 38 7.73 16.05 -16.63
C GLU A 38 6.77 15.65 -17.75
N VAL A 39 5.51 15.39 -17.40
CA VAL A 39 4.45 15.07 -18.36
C VAL A 39 3.28 16.00 -18.11
N LEU A 40 3.04 16.94 -19.02
CA LEU A 40 2.04 18.01 -18.85
C LEU A 40 0.59 17.55 -19.02
N ASN A 41 0.39 16.39 -19.65
CA ASN A 41 -0.95 15.86 -19.95
C ASN A 41 -1.14 14.47 -19.32
N ASN A 42 -0.84 13.40 -20.06
CA ASN A 42 -1.09 12.04 -19.63
C ASN A 42 0.17 11.19 -19.76
N ARG A 43 0.48 10.40 -18.73
CA ARG A 43 1.43 9.29 -18.77
C ARG A 43 0.68 7.98 -18.51
N THR A 44 0.76 7.07 -19.46
CA THR A 44 0.25 5.70 -19.30
C THR A 44 1.44 4.74 -19.30
N THR A 45 1.40 3.74 -18.42
CA THR A 45 2.41 2.67 -18.37
C THR A 45 1.66 1.34 -18.34
N ASP A 46 1.91 0.51 -19.35
CA ASP A 46 1.31 -0.81 -19.53
C ASP A 46 2.45 -1.81 -19.68
N VAL A 47 2.61 -2.67 -18.66
CA VAL A 47 3.68 -3.68 -18.59
C VAL A 47 3.04 -5.05 -18.70
N LYS A 48 3.42 -5.83 -19.72
CA LYS A 48 2.77 -7.10 -20.06
C LYS A 48 3.22 -8.30 -19.23
N ALA A 49 4.43 -8.24 -18.69
CA ALA A 49 4.98 -9.25 -17.81
C ALA A 49 5.20 -8.63 -16.43
N ASP A 50 6.45 -8.31 -16.09
CA ASP A 50 6.81 -7.92 -14.72
C ASP A 50 7.26 -6.46 -14.64
N HIS A 51 6.88 -5.79 -13.55
CA HIS A 51 7.40 -4.48 -13.16
C HIS A 51 8.06 -4.57 -11.79
N THR A 52 9.32 -4.13 -11.71
CA THR A 52 10.07 -4.05 -10.46
C THR A 52 10.59 -2.63 -10.28
N GLU A 53 10.32 -2.05 -9.10
CA GLU A 53 10.82 -0.75 -8.70
C GLU A 53 11.53 -0.88 -7.35
N THR A 54 12.76 -0.36 -7.27
CA THR A 54 13.57 -0.38 -6.04
C THR A 54 13.98 1.04 -5.70
N ILE A 55 13.59 1.49 -4.50
CA ILE A 55 13.94 2.80 -3.97
C ILE A 55 14.94 2.60 -2.83
N GLY A 56 16.15 3.12 -2.99
CA GLY A 56 17.23 2.96 -2.00
C GLY A 56 17.12 3.87 -0.78
N ASN A 57 16.25 4.89 -0.83
CA ASN A 57 16.00 5.82 0.26
C ASN A 57 14.49 6.09 0.37
N ASP A 58 14.03 7.31 0.11
CA ASP A 58 12.63 7.69 0.32
C ASP A 58 11.79 7.69 -0.97
N GLN A 59 10.57 7.17 -0.88
CA GLN A 59 9.54 7.31 -1.91
C GLN A 59 8.42 8.20 -1.39
N LYS A 60 8.11 9.28 -2.12
CA LYS A 60 6.97 10.16 -1.84
C LYS A 60 5.99 10.13 -3.01
N ILE A 61 4.78 9.64 -2.77
CA ILE A 61 3.66 9.70 -3.71
C ILE A 61 2.66 10.74 -3.21
N THR A 62 2.22 11.64 -4.08
CA THR A 62 1.13 12.59 -3.80
C THR A 62 0.05 12.43 -4.87
N VAL A 63 -1.16 12.06 -4.44
CA VAL A 63 -2.33 11.92 -5.31
C VAL A 63 -3.38 12.93 -4.89
N VAL A 64 -3.78 13.82 -5.81
CA VAL A 64 -4.64 14.97 -5.49
C VAL A 64 -6.13 14.61 -5.53
N LYS A 65 -6.54 13.75 -6.47
CA LYS A 65 -7.97 13.42 -6.67
C LYS A 65 -8.32 12.03 -6.16
N GLY A 66 -7.72 10.99 -6.73
CA GLY A 66 -8.05 9.61 -6.37
C GLY A 66 -6.98 8.63 -6.82
N GLN A 67 -6.82 7.57 -6.01
CA GLN A 67 -5.96 6.44 -6.28
C GLN A 67 -6.82 5.17 -6.15
N THR A 68 -6.75 4.31 -7.16
CA THR A 68 -7.36 2.98 -7.12
C THR A 68 -6.25 1.96 -7.25
N VAL A 69 -6.19 1.02 -6.30
CA VAL A 69 -5.29 -0.13 -6.35
C VAL A 69 -6.15 -1.38 -6.42
N GLN A 70 -5.97 -2.15 -7.48
CA GLN A 70 -6.63 -3.44 -7.67
C GLN A 70 -5.53 -4.49 -7.86
N VAL A 71 -5.57 -5.55 -7.05
CA VAL A 71 -4.62 -6.66 -7.12
C VAL A 71 -5.41 -7.90 -7.57
N GLY A 72 -5.28 -8.22 -8.86
CA GLY A 72 -5.99 -9.35 -9.48
C GLY A 72 -7.49 -9.11 -9.68
N THR A 73 -8.10 -9.84 -10.63
CA THR A 73 -9.54 -9.75 -10.93
C THR A 73 -10.16 -11.08 -11.39
N ARG A 74 -9.38 -12.16 -11.49
CA ARG A 74 -9.80 -13.44 -12.08
C ARG A 74 -9.56 -14.60 -11.10
N LYS A 75 -10.42 -15.62 -11.13
CA LYS A 75 -10.45 -16.76 -10.18
C LYS A 75 -9.33 -17.81 -10.38
N GLU A 76 -8.34 -17.55 -11.23
CA GLU A 76 -7.32 -18.54 -11.58
C GLU A 76 -5.94 -18.09 -11.10
N GLY A 77 -5.39 -18.84 -10.14
CA GLY A 77 -4.07 -18.58 -9.54
C GLY A 77 -4.12 -17.55 -8.43
N GLY A 78 -3.67 -17.93 -7.22
CA GLY A 78 -3.64 -17.05 -6.05
C GLY A 78 -3.01 -15.69 -6.34
N HIS A 79 -3.65 -14.64 -5.84
CA HIS A 79 -3.14 -13.29 -5.88
C HIS A 79 -2.97 -12.82 -4.45
N ASP A 80 -1.73 -12.45 -4.12
CA ASP A 80 -1.39 -12.02 -2.77
C ASP A 80 -0.93 -10.57 -2.80
N GLN A 81 -1.40 -9.80 -1.81
CA GLN A 81 -0.82 -8.51 -1.48
C GLN A 81 -0.17 -8.62 -0.10
N SER A 82 1.17 -8.51 -0.05
CA SER A 82 1.92 -8.47 1.19
C SER A 82 2.39 -7.05 1.47
N ILE A 83 2.18 -6.58 2.70
CA ILE A 83 2.65 -5.27 3.17
C ILE A 83 3.41 -5.50 4.48
N THR A 84 4.69 -5.17 4.48
CA THR A 84 5.54 -5.18 5.67
C THR A 84 5.89 -3.76 6.05
N VAL A 85 5.65 -3.38 7.30
CA VAL A 85 6.06 -2.09 7.87
C VAL A 85 7.01 -2.37 9.02
N ALA A 86 8.25 -1.89 8.91
CA ALA A 86 9.31 -2.21 9.88
C ALA A 86 9.27 -1.35 11.15
N ASN A 87 8.74 -0.13 11.06
CA ASN A 87 8.56 0.77 12.20
C ASN A 87 7.07 1.07 12.37
N ASP A 88 6.62 2.29 12.02
CA ASP A 88 5.25 2.73 12.29
C ASP A 88 4.40 2.84 11.03
N ARG A 89 3.11 2.50 11.16
CA ARG A 89 2.07 2.81 10.18
C ARG A 89 1.02 3.71 10.81
N CYS A 90 0.93 4.95 10.33
CA CYS A 90 -0.15 5.87 10.69
C CYS A 90 -1.19 5.95 9.56
N ILE A 91 -2.47 5.80 9.87
CA ILE A 91 -3.58 5.94 8.92
C ILE A 91 -4.56 6.96 9.50
N THR A 92 -4.92 7.97 8.70
CA THR A 92 -6.00 8.90 9.04
C THR A 92 -7.05 8.85 7.94
N VAL A 93 -8.28 8.48 8.31
CA VAL A 93 -9.44 8.53 7.43
C VAL A 93 -10.34 9.66 7.92
N ARG A 94 -10.66 10.62 7.03
CA ARG A 94 -11.44 11.80 7.40
C ARG A 94 -12.95 11.61 7.31
N ASN A 95 -13.38 10.78 6.36
CA ASN A 95 -14.78 10.44 6.18
C ASN A 95 -14.98 8.98 6.62
N ASP A 96 -15.41 8.10 5.72
CA ASP A 96 -15.75 6.72 6.05
C ASP A 96 -14.62 5.74 5.72
N GLN A 97 -14.50 4.69 6.54
CA GLN A 97 -13.71 3.50 6.25
C GLN A 97 -14.63 2.28 6.26
N THR A 98 -14.72 1.60 5.12
CA THR A 98 -15.46 0.33 4.97
C THR A 98 -14.49 -0.81 4.71
N LEU A 99 -14.62 -1.91 5.45
CA LEU A 99 -13.84 -3.13 5.26
C LEU A 99 -14.81 -4.30 5.09
N GLN A 100 -14.70 -5.01 3.96
CA GLN A 100 -15.42 -6.24 3.70
C GLN A 100 -14.41 -7.36 3.46
N VAL A 101 -14.54 -8.45 4.21
CA VAL A 101 -13.72 -9.66 4.09
C VAL A 101 -14.66 -10.83 3.84
N THR A 102 -14.44 -11.58 2.76
CA THR A 102 -15.36 -12.64 2.31
C THR A 102 -15.06 -14.00 2.93
N ASN A 103 -13.78 -14.29 3.20
CA ASN A 103 -13.35 -15.47 3.95
C ASN A 103 -13.00 -15.05 5.38
N ASP A 104 -11.78 -15.31 5.83
CA ASP A 104 -11.40 -15.07 7.22
C ASP A 104 -10.63 -13.75 7.41
N ARG A 105 -10.86 -13.13 8.57
CA ARG A 105 -10.02 -12.05 9.09
C ARG A 105 -9.42 -12.48 10.42
N THR A 106 -8.09 -12.60 10.46
CA THR A 106 -7.32 -12.86 11.68
C THR A 106 -6.54 -11.62 12.08
N VAL A 107 -6.57 -11.25 13.36
CA VAL A 107 -5.80 -10.13 13.92
C VAL A 107 -5.06 -10.64 15.15
N SER A 108 -3.75 -10.39 15.22
CA SER A 108 -2.91 -10.66 16.38
C SER A 108 -2.25 -9.36 16.81
N VAL A 109 -2.41 -8.99 18.07
CA VAL A 109 -1.82 -7.79 18.67
C VAL A 109 -1.03 -8.24 19.89
N SER A 110 0.28 -7.95 19.90
CA SER A 110 1.19 -8.48 20.93
C SER A 110 1.22 -7.66 22.21
N ASN A 111 0.90 -6.38 22.14
CA ASN A 111 0.85 -5.49 23.29
C ASN A 111 -0.59 -5.02 23.49
N ASP A 112 -0.90 -3.76 23.19
CA ASP A 112 -2.21 -3.18 23.46
C ASP A 112 -3.01 -2.96 22.17
N ASP A 113 -4.32 -3.25 22.23
CA ASP A 113 -5.32 -2.81 21.25
C ASP A 113 -6.34 -1.90 21.95
N GLY A 114 -6.56 -0.71 21.39
CA GLY A 114 -7.40 0.33 21.98
C GLY A 114 -8.53 0.72 21.04
N LEU A 115 -9.76 0.66 21.52
CA LEU A 115 -10.94 1.07 20.77
C LEU A 115 -11.68 2.20 21.49
N TYR A 116 -11.78 3.36 20.83
CA TYR A 116 -12.58 4.49 21.29
C TYR A 116 -13.69 4.79 20.27
N VAL A 117 -14.95 4.59 20.66
CA VAL A 117 -16.13 4.85 19.82
C VAL A 117 -16.95 5.96 20.46
N ARG A 118 -17.18 7.06 19.73
CA ARG A 118 -17.89 8.24 20.26
C ARG A 118 -19.40 8.06 20.32
N ASN A 119 -19.96 7.35 19.35
CA ASN A 119 -21.39 7.06 19.28
C ASN A 119 -21.58 5.54 19.48
N ASP A 120 -22.36 4.89 18.62
CA ASP A 120 -22.72 3.50 18.82
C ASP A 120 -21.68 2.53 18.24
N ARG A 121 -21.41 1.46 18.99
CA ARG A 121 -20.77 0.25 18.49
C ARG A 121 -21.82 -0.85 18.39
N LYS A 122 -22.13 -1.30 17.18
CA LYS A 122 -22.98 -2.47 16.94
C LYS A 122 -22.14 -3.67 16.50
N VAL A 123 -22.36 -4.82 17.12
CA VAL A 123 -21.71 -6.09 16.76
C VAL A 123 -22.80 -7.14 16.59
N THR A 124 -22.79 -7.83 15.45
CA THR A 124 -23.67 -8.98 15.18
C THR A 124 -22.78 -10.18 14.89
N VAL A 125 -23.06 -11.30 15.55
CA VAL A 125 -22.40 -12.58 15.30
C VAL A 125 -23.50 -13.61 15.09
N GLU A 126 -23.60 -14.16 13.88
CA GLU A 126 -24.60 -15.20 13.56
C GLU A 126 -24.19 -16.57 14.11
N GLY A 127 -22.89 -16.80 14.22
CA GLY A 127 -22.31 -18.03 14.79
C GLY A 127 -21.95 -17.89 16.28
N LYS A 128 -20.96 -18.68 16.68
CA LYS A 128 -20.44 -18.69 18.06
C LYS A 128 -19.54 -17.48 18.31
N GLN A 129 -19.74 -16.80 19.44
CA GLN A 129 -18.80 -15.81 19.97
C GLN A 129 -18.19 -16.33 21.27
N GLU A 130 -16.86 -16.36 21.36
CA GLU A 130 -16.13 -16.73 22.56
C GLU A 130 -15.19 -15.61 23.00
N HIS A 131 -15.07 -15.44 24.31
CA HIS A 131 -14.12 -14.50 24.91
C HIS A 131 -13.41 -15.18 26.08
N LYS A 132 -12.08 -15.01 26.14
CA LYS A 132 -11.27 -15.48 27.26
C LYS A 132 -10.41 -14.33 27.75
N THR A 133 -10.60 -13.97 29.01
CA THR A 133 -9.76 -12.99 29.72
C THR A 133 -8.97 -13.73 30.78
N THR A 134 -7.65 -13.63 30.74
CA THR A 134 -6.77 -14.22 31.78
C THR A 134 -6.58 -13.28 32.96
N GLY A 135 -6.63 -11.97 32.71
CA GLY A 135 -6.60 -10.92 33.72
C GLY A 135 -7.99 -10.44 34.14
N THR A 136 -8.04 -9.23 34.66
CA THR A 136 -9.29 -8.61 35.13
C THR A 136 -10.13 -8.11 33.95
N MET A 137 -11.42 -8.44 33.98
CA MET A 137 -12.44 -7.79 33.17
C MET A 137 -13.25 -6.84 34.06
N SER A 138 -13.37 -5.57 33.67
CA SER A 138 -14.16 -4.55 34.39
C SER A 138 -15.13 -3.90 33.43
N ALA A 139 -16.34 -3.64 33.92
CA ALA A 139 -17.38 -2.95 33.18
C ALA A 139 -18.09 -1.99 34.12
N TRP A 140 -18.45 -0.81 33.60
CA TRP A 140 -19.09 0.26 34.35
C TRP A 140 -20.34 0.67 33.59
N TRP A 141 -21.49 0.60 34.25
CA TRP A 141 -22.77 1.08 33.72
C TRP A 141 -23.39 2.05 34.72
N ARG A 142 -24.16 3.01 34.21
CA ARG A 142 -25.04 3.85 35.03
C ARG A 142 -26.46 3.30 34.92
N GLU A 143 -27.05 2.99 36.06
CA GLU A 143 -28.50 2.73 36.14
C GLU A 143 -29.23 4.08 36.25
N SER A 144 -30.26 4.29 35.43
CA SER A 144 -31.16 5.43 35.60
C SER A 144 -32.32 5.00 36.51
N THR A 145 -32.40 5.53 37.72
CA THR A 145 -33.58 5.37 38.56
C THR A 145 -34.66 6.35 38.09
N ALA A 146 -35.73 5.83 37.49
CA ALA A 146 -36.95 6.59 37.23
C ALA A 146 -37.82 6.50 38.49
N TRP A 147 -37.98 7.62 39.20
CA TRP A 147 -38.98 7.78 40.24
C TRP A 147 -40.24 8.39 39.60
N TRP A 148 -41.38 7.72 39.77
CA TRP A 148 -42.71 8.17 39.36
C TRP A 148 -43.26 9.26 40.28
#